data_AF-A0A6B3HN02-F1
#
_entry.id   AF-A0A6B3HN02-F1
#
_cell.length_a   1.000
_cell.length_b   1.000
_cell.length_c   1.000
_cell.angle_alpha   90.00
_cell.angle_beta   90.00
_cell.angle_gamma   90.00
#
_symmetry.space_group_name_H-M   'P 1'
#
loop_
_entity.id
_entity.type
_entity.pdbx_description
1 polymer ?
#
loop_
_entity_poly.entity_id
_entity_poly.type
_entity_poly.pdbx_seq_one_letter_code
_entity_poly.pdbx_strand_id
1 'polypeptide(L)' 'YEIRVEGERLQLFLNGRKINDFTNTDPARSLQQGHIGLQNHGEGDDVAFRNIRIKELGGATGPREGAVTGIGGKCVDV' A
#
# COMPACT_ATOMS: atom_id res chain seq x y z
N TYR A 1 -2.89 13.42 -7.62
CA TYR A 1 -3.19 12.00 -7.85
C TYR A 1 -3.51 11.33 -6.52
N GLU A 2 -4.32 10.29 -6.56
CA GLU A 2 -4.44 9.27 -5.51
C GLU A 2 -4.23 7.91 -6.16
N ILE A 3 -3.44 7.06 -5.53
CA ILE A 3 -3.08 5.73 -6.01
C ILE A 3 -3.46 4.76 -4.89
N ARG A 4 -4.36 3.82 -5.17
CA ARG A 4 -4.79 2.78 -4.25
C ARG A 4 -4.28 1.45 -4.75
N VAL A 5 -3.47 0.77 -3.93
CA VAL A 5 -2.92 -0.55 -4.22
C VAL A 5 -3.37 -1.51 -3.11
N GLU A 6 -4.14 -2.51 -3.49
CA GLU A 6 -4.65 -3.56 -2.59
C GLU A 6 -4.37 -4.93 -3.20
N GLY A 7 -3.40 -5.64 -2.64
CA GLY A 7 -2.89 -6.86 -3.26
C GLY A 7 -2.32 -6.57 -4.65
N GLU A 8 -2.90 -7.22 -5.67
CA GLU A 8 -2.50 -7.05 -7.07
C GLU A 8 -3.34 -6.01 -7.84
N ARG A 9 -4.33 -5.39 -7.19
CA ARG A 9 -5.20 -4.39 -7.82
C ARG A 9 -4.67 -2.99 -7.56
N LEU A 10 -4.52 -2.22 -8.64
CA LEU A 10 -4.09 -0.83 -8.65
C LEU A 10 -5.17 0.05 -9.27
N GLN A 11 -5.53 1.11 -8.57
CA GLN A 11 -6.50 2.11 -9.02
C GLN A 11 -5.87 3.49 -8.93
N LEU A 12 -5.99 4.28 -10.01
CA LEU A 12 -5.49 5.65 -10.07
C LEU A 12 -6.64 6.63 -10.19
N PHE A 13 -6.54 7.69 -9.42
CA PHE A 13 -7.47 8.80 -9.42
C PHE A 13 -6.73 10.11 -9.71
N LEU A 14 -7.33 10.91 -10.58
CA LEU A 14 -6.91 12.28 -10.85
C LEU A 14 -8.08 13.20 -10.54
N ASN A 15 -7.86 14.15 -9.63
CA ASN A 15 -8.88 15.10 -9.17
C ASN A 15 -10.18 14.39 -8.73
N GLY A 16 -10.05 13.29 -7.98
CA GLY A 16 -11.17 12.48 -7.48
C GLY A 16 -11.82 11.55 -8.50
N ARG A 17 -11.48 11.64 -9.79
CA ARG A 17 -12.03 10.77 -10.83
C ARG A 17 -11.10 9.58 -11.08
N LYS A 18 -11.64 8.37 -11.06
CA LYS A 18 -10.90 7.16 -11.44
C LYS A 18 -10.54 7.22 -12.91
N ILE A 19 -9.25 7.16 -13.21
CA ILE A 19 -8.70 7.22 -14.58
C ILE A 19 -8.07 5.90 -15.02
N ASN A 20 -7.74 5.00 -14.07
CA ASN A 20 -7.25 3.67 -14.37
C ASN A 20 -7.66 2.68 -13.26
N ASP A 21 -7.92 1.44 -13.64
CA ASP A 21 -8.24 0.30 -12.77
C ASP A 21 -7.63 -0.94 -13.42
N PHE A 22 -6.60 -1.48 -12.79
CA PHE A 22 -5.78 -2.56 -13.32
C PHE A 22 -5.56 -3.62 -12.25
N THR A 23 -5.59 -4.89 -12.66
CA THR A 23 -5.23 -6.02 -11.79
C THR A 23 -4.05 -6.75 -12.43
N ASN A 24 -2.93 -6.77 -11.73
CA ASN A 24 -1.76 -7.53 -12.17
C ASN A 24 -2.06 -9.05 -12.11
N THR A 25 -1.69 -9.77 -13.17
CA THR A 25 -1.80 -11.23 -13.23
C THR A 25 -0.44 -11.91 -13.40
N ASP A 26 0.65 -11.14 -13.52
CA ASP A 26 2.01 -11.65 -13.68
C ASP A 26 2.70 -11.73 -12.31
N PRO A 27 3.01 -12.94 -11.80
CA PRO A 27 3.65 -13.11 -10.49
C PRO A 27 5.06 -12.49 -10.44
N ALA A 28 5.75 -12.33 -11.56
CA ALA A 28 7.07 -11.70 -11.61
C ALA A 28 7.02 -10.17 -11.41
N ARG A 29 5.81 -9.58 -11.43
CA ARG A 29 5.56 -8.13 -11.31
C ARG A 29 4.57 -7.81 -10.19
N SER A 30 4.55 -8.64 -9.15
CA SER A 30 3.64 -8.46 -8.01
C SER A 30 3.69 -7.04 -7.43
N LEU A 31 2.51 -6.49 -7.14
CA LEU A 31 2.35 -5.16 -6.56
C LEU A 31 2.27 -5.18 -5.02
N GLN A 32 2.35 -6.36 -4.40
CA GLN A 32 2.17 -6.52 -2.95
C GLN A 32 3.28 -5.88 -2.12
N GLN A 33 4.47 -5.69 -2.68
CA GLN A 33 5.60 -5.05 -2.01
C GLN A 33 6.54 -4.36 -3.02
N GLY A 34 7.24 -3.32 -2.58
CA GLY A 34 8.22 -2.62 -3.40
C GLY A 34 8.55 -1.23 -2.87
N HIS A 35 9.18 -0.43 -3.71
CA HIS A 35 9.50 0.97 -3.42
C HIS A 35 8.58 1.91 -4.23
N ILE A 36 8.34 3.10 -3.68
CA ILE A 36 7.63 4.17 -4.39
C ILE A 36 8.69 5.11 -4.99
N GLY A 37 8.65 5.27 -6.30
CA GLY A 37 9.50 6.19 -7.03
C GLY A 37 8.73 7.42 -7.52
N LEU A 38 9.37 8.58 -7.50
CA LEU A 38 8.90 9.80 -8.15
C LEU A 38 9.82 10.07 -9.34
N GLN A 39 9.24 10.06 -10.53
CA GLN A 39 10.01 10.18 -11.76
C GLN A 39 9.85 11.57 -12.38
N ASN A 40 10.94 12.08 -12.94
CA ASN A 40 10.95 13.13 -13.96
C ASN A 40 11.48 12.54 -15.27
N HIS A 41 11.09 13.09 -16.43
CA HIS A 41 11.38 12.52 -17.74
C HIS A 41 12.76 12.89 -18.31
N GLY A 42 13.17 14.17 -18.23
CA GLY A 42 14.43 14.59 -18.85
C GLY A 42 15.01 15.91 -18.33
N GLU A 43 16.24 16.19 -18.76
CA GLU A 43 16.93 17.46 -18.50
C GLU A 43 16.15 18.61 -19.16
N GLY A 44 15.59 19.51 -18.36
CA GLY A 44 14.78 20.64 -18.81
C GLY A 44 13.29 20.56 -18.47
N ASP A 45 12.80 19.39 -18.04
CA ASP A 45 11.45 19.27 -17.50
C ASP A 45 11.45 19.60 -16.01
N ASP A 46 10.62 20.57 -15.61
CA ASP A 46 10.40 20.86 -14.20
C ASP A 46 9.10 20.22 -13.71
N VAL A 47 9.20 19.42 -12.65
CA VAL A 47 8.05 18.89 -11.93
C VAL A 47 8.19 19.17 -10.45
N ALA A 48 7.13 19.71 -9.85
CA ALA A 48 7.06 19.98 -8.42
C ALA A 48 6.03 19.05 -7.76
N PHE A 49 6.45 18.41 -6.67
CA PHE A 49 5.58 17.57 -5.85
C PHE A 49 5.41 18.19 -4.46
N ARG A 50 4.23 18.02 -3.86
CA ARG A 50 3.96 18.38 -2.47
C ARG A 50 2.93 17.43 -1.87
N ASN A 51 2.90 17.34 -0.54
CA ASN A 51 1.93 16.55 0.21
C ASN A 51 1.89 15.06 -0.19
N ILE A 52 3.05 14.49 -0.52
CA ILE A 52 3.21 13.06 -0.75
C ILE A 52 3.04 12.35 0.59
N ARG A 53 2.03 11.49 0.68
CA ARG A 53 1.62 10.82 1.92
C ARG A 53 1.23 9.39 1.60
N ILE A 54 1.42 8.52 2.58
CA ILE A 54 1.06 7.11 2.50
C ILE A 54 0.06 6.83 3.62
N LYS A 55 -0.99 6.06 3.30
CA LYS A 55 -1.88 5.46 4.26
C LYS A 55 -1.86 3.96 4.03
N GLU A 56 -1.34 3.22 5.01
CA GLU A 56 -1.45 1.77 5.01
C GLU A 56 -2.92 1.36 5.09
N LEU A 57 -3.36 0.49 4.18
CA LEU A 57 -4.74 0.02 4.13
C LEU A 57 -4.99 -1.15 5.10
N GLY A 58 -3.90 -1.75 5.62
CA GLY A 58 -3.92 -2.87 6.56
C GLY A 58 -2.84 -2.77 7.64
N GLY A 59 -2.94 -1.76 8.51
CA GLY A 59 -2.21 -1.73 9.78
C GLY A 59 -3.02 -2.44 10.88
N ALA A 60 -2.48 -3.53 11.42
CA ALA A 60 -3.09 -4.49 12.35
C ALA A 60 -4.21 -3.97 13.29
N THR A 61 -5.47 -4.31 12.97
CA THR A 61 -6.63 -4.30 13.91
C THR A 61 -7.63 -5.43 13.61
N GLY A 62 -7.18 -6.56 13.03
CA GLY A 62 -7.92 -7.80 13.18
C GLY A 62 -7.75 -8.31 14.62
N PRO A 63 -8.75 -8.97 15.24
CA PRO A 63 -8.51 -9.70 16.47
C PRO A 63 -7.30 -10.61 16.24
N ARG A 64 -6.35 -10.64 17.18
CA ARG A 64 -5.39 -11.74 17.21
C ARG A 64 -6.21 -13.00 17.52
N GLU A 65 -6.62 -13.73 16.49
CA GLU A 65 -7.26 -15.03 16.69
C GLU A 65 -6.17 -16.02 17.08
N GLY A 66 -6.16 -16.37 18.36
CA GLY A 66 -5.15 -17.22 18.98
C GLY A 66 -5.06 -16.94 20.48
N ALA A 67 -4.57 -17.92 21.24
CA ALA A 67 -4.39 -17.75 22.68
C ALA A 67 -3.44 -16.59 22.97
N VAL A 68 -3.87 -15.65 23.81
CA VAL A 68 -2.97 -14.65 24.39
C VAL A 68 -2.05 -15.39 25.35
N THR A 69 -0.83 -15.65 24.92
CA THR A 69 0.20 -16.30 25.74
C THR A 69 1.15 -15.25 26.29
N GLY A 70 1.43 -15.32 27.59
CA GLY A 70 2.46 -14.55 28.25
C GLY A 70 3.85 -15.11 27.95
N ILE A 71 4.88 -14.42 28.45
CA ILE A 71 6.27 -14.90 28.37
C ILE A 71 6.36 -16.32 28.94
N GLY A 72 6.92 -17.25 28.16
CA GLY A 72 7.04 -18.67 28.53
C GLY A 72 5.83 -19.55 28.16
N GLY A 73 4.92 -19.08 27.30
CA GLY A 73 3.83 -19.91 26.76
C GLY A 73 2.68 -20.16 27.75
N LYS A 74 2.67 -19.47 28.89
CA LYS A 74 1.59 -19.56 29.88
C LYS A 74 0.41 -18.71 29.41
N CYS A 75 -0.81 -19.24 29.46
CA CYS A 75 -2.02 -18.45 29.17
C CYS A 75 -2.09 -17.24 30.10
N VAL A 76 -2.46 -16.08 29.55
CA VAL A 76 -2.77 -14.88 30.34
C VAL A 76 -4.21 -15.02 30.81
N ASP A 77 -4.41 -15.11 32.13
CA ASP A 77 -5.75 -15.00 32.71
C ASP A 77 -6.25 -13.57 32.44
N VAL A 78 -7.38 -13.44 31.74
CA VAL A 78 -8.09 -12.18 31.51
C VAL A 78 -9.09 -11.95 32.63
#